data_AF-A0A506UKZ4-F1
#
_entry.id   AF-A0A506UKZ4-F1
#
_cell.length_a   1.000
_cell.length_b   1.000
_cell.length_c   1.000
_cell.angle_alpha   90.00
_cell.angle_beta   90.00
_cell.angle_gamma   90.00
#
_symmetry.space_group_name_H-M   'P 1'
#
loop_
_entity.id
_entity.type
_entity.pdbx_description
1 polymer ?
#
loop_
_entity_poly.entity_id
_entity_poly.type
_entity_poly.pdbx_seq_one_letter_code
_entity_poly.pdbx_strand_id
1 'polypeptide(L)'
;MGVKQMMAGMISMAGVGVVPGGHVLHAAPAVPIADWRDPATWEKEHAAQQRAQAAASHRQGVYVSAPLPGHPVKPTAVSKVSKSPAVVPEQWYTGSLASPSPALPEAGLWGVEPYVGGMAPHGEFDPRGHYTNKKGDGPNGFQQFTLTEYSVTNHVTLYVLPSYTYTWGNGTHHSSGLQINDFPMEVKYRIGPNYSPSLTISIGANAPVGRYSNLHNAQEGVGTGAWIARFGVETQLVFPFFNHQQRIRGWAMEREPFTSTSIRNASVYNGMSNPFNGGSWKGFRGTGHPGAFGNEGVSWEGGLTRGWLLALDLYHTWSAGTQYGGRFTGDVARLRSLGLPTGHVHSHKTPWSGAFRVAPAIEYNWSGSWGAIAGCDIPVVGHNTSAALTPEAAVFYVF
;
A
#
# COMPACT_ATOMS: atom_id res chain seq x y z
N MET A 1 -44.78 -18.87 6.81
CA MET A 1 -43.93 -20.04 6.49
C MET A 1 -42.90 -19.53 5.48
N GLY A 2 -41.57 -19.55 5.69
CA GLY A 2 -40.72 -20.64 6.21
C GLY A 2 -40.31 -21.50 4.99
N VAL A 3 -39.04 -21.73 4.64
CA VAL A 3 -37.73 -21.77 5.36
C VAL A 3 -36.65 -21.15 4.43
N LYS A 4 -35.76 -20.22 4.82
CA LYS A 4 -34.53 -20.27 5.65
C LYS A 4 -33.30 -20.98 5.01
N GLN A 5 -32.11 -20.37 5.13
CA GLN A 5 -30.76 -20.86 4.72
C GLN A 5 -30.55 -21.01 3.18
N MET A 6 -29.33 -20.95 2.64
CA MET A 6 -27.98 -21.03 3.25
C MET A 6 -27.09 -19.80 3.01
N MET A 7 -26.16 -19.56 3.95
CA MET A 7 -24.94 -18.75 3.78
C MET A 7 -23.72 -19.67 3.95
N ALA A 8 -22.57 -19.32 3.35
CA ALA A 8 -21.24 -19.27 4.01
C ALA A 8 -20.06 -19.23 3.02
N GLY A 9 -19.02 -18.47 3.38
CA GLY A 9 -17.63 -18.87 3.15
C GLY A 9 -16.93 -18.41 1.86
N MET A 10 -16.36 -17.20 1.87
CA MET A 10 -15.12 -16.92 1.12
C MET A 10 -14.29 -15.81 1.80
N ILE A 11 -12.99 -15.77 1.49
CA ILE A 11 -12.00 -14.95 2.18
C ILE A 11 -11.43 -13.89 1.22
N SER A 12 -11.32 -12.66 1.70
CA SER A 12 -10.87 -11.51 0.91
C SER A 12 -9.36 -11.28 1.03
N MET A 13 -8.61 -11.71 0.02
CA MET A 13 -7.85 -10.70 -0.73
C MET A 13 -8.77 -10.23 -1.86
N ALA A 14 -9.28 -9.00 -1.76
CA ALA A 14 -10.32 -8.41 -2.62
C ALA A 14 -11.60 -9.27 -2.81
N GLY A 15 -12.53 -9.23 -1.84
CA GLY A 15 -13.89 -9.80 -1.98
C GLY A 15 -14.76 -9.09 -3.03
N VAL A 16 -15.83 -9.76 -3.54
CA VAL A 16 -16.61 -9.27 -4.69
C VAL A 16 -18.05 -9.87 -4.86
N GLY A 17 -19.12 -9.09 -5.09
CA GLY A 17 -20.49 -9.54 -5.55
C GLY A 17 -21.72 -8.78 -5.01
N VAL A 18 -22.78 -8.31 -5.74
CA VAL A 18 -23.25 -8.43 -7.17
C VAL A 18 -24.46 -7.47 -7.52
N VAL A 19 -24.46 -6.78 -8.71
CA VAL A 19 -25.60 -6.33 -9.62
C VAL A 19 -26.80 -5.45 -9.10
N PRO A 20 -27.51 -4.56 -9.90
CA PRO A 20 -27.19 -3.75 -11.11
C PRO A 20 -27.58 -2.23 -11.02
N GLY A 21 -27.22 -1.44 -12.06
CA GLY A 21 -27.83 -0.12 -12.36
C GLY A 21 -26.81 0.95 -12.76
N GLY A 22 -27.15 1.88 -13.65
CA GLY A 22 -26.20 2.94 -14.07
C GLY A 22 -26.82 4.09 -14.85
N HIS A 23 -26.09 5.21 -14.95
CA HIS A 23 -26.28 6.32 -15.89
C HIS A 23 -24.94 7.09 -16.05
N VAL A 24 -24.85 7.94 -17.08
CA VAL A 24 -23.63 8.65 -17.50
C VAL A 24 -23.65 10.11 -17.01
N LEU A 25 -22.50 10.66 -16.61
CA LEU A 25 -22.30 12.09 -16.36
C LEU A 25 -21.02 12.60 -17.03
N HIS A 26 -21.02 13.87 -17.40
CA HIS A 26 -19.97 14.52 -18.20
C HIS A 26 -18.92 15.25 -17.34
N ALA A 27 -17.70 15.40 -17.89
CA ALA A 27 -16.62 16.15 -17.27
C ALA A 27 -16.81 17.69 -17.35
N ALA A 28 -16.21 18.41 -16.39
CA ALA A 28 -16.11 19.86 -16.36
C ALA A 28 -14.67 20.34 -16.71
N PRO A 29 -14.49 21.58 -17.21
CA PRO A 29 -13.23 22.01 -17.84
C PRO A 29 -12.14 22.44 -16.84
N ALA A 30 -10.88 22.40 -17.31
CA ALA A 30 -9.70 22.82 -16.55
C ALA A 30 -9.55 24.35 -16.44
N VAL A 31 -8.82 24.81 -15.42
CA VAL A 31 -8.46 26.21 -15.16
C VAL A 31 -6.94 26.39 -15.36
N PRO A 32 -6.44 27.51 -15.93
CA PRO A 32 -5.02 27.66 -16.26
C PRO A 32 -4.11 27.83 -15.04
N ILE A 33 -2.89 27.28 -15.13
CA ILE A 33 -1.79 27.52 -14.18
C ILE A 33 -0.94 28.70 -14.69
N ALA A 34 -0.54 29.61 -13.80
CA ALA A 34 0.21 30.82 -14.14
C ALA A 34 1.70 30.76 -13.72
N ASP A 35 2.56 31.44 -14.49
CA ASP A 35 3.97 31.80 -14.26
C ASP A 35 4.84 30.86 -13.41
N TRP A 36 5.52 29.93 -14.09
CA TRP A 36 6.76 29.33 -13.59
C TRP A 36 7.94 30.29 -13.82
N ARG A 37 8.75 30.52 -12.77
CA ARG A 37 10.00 31.29 -12.86
C ARG A 37 11.14 30.43 -13.41
N ASP A 38 12.14 31.09 -14.00
CA ASP A 38 13.34 30.47 -14.58
C ASP A 38 14.06 29.51 -13.60
N PRO A 39 14.14 28.19 -13.91
CA PRO A 39 14.87 27.21 -13.10
C PRO A 39 16.33 27.60 -12.79
N ALA A 40 17.00 28.30 -13.71
CA ALA A 40 18.39 28.72 -13.55
C ALA A 40 18.58 29.85 -12.51
N THR A 41 17.51 30.41 -11.95
CA THR A 41 17.56 31.28 -10.77
C THR A 41 17.42 30.47 -9.47
N TRP A 42 16.47 29.53 -9.43
CA TRP A 42 16.22 28.64 -8.29
C TRP A 42 17.48 27.85 -7.88
N GLU A 43 18.16 27.20 -8.83
CA GLU A 43 19.38 26.41 -8.55
C GLU A 43 20.50 27.25 -7.92
N LYS A 44 20.66 28.51 -8.37
CA LYS A 44 21.70 29.42 -7.87
C LYS A 44 21.41 29.89 -6.45
N GLU A 45 20.14 30.19 -6.14
CA GLU A 45 19.72 30.56 -4.79
C GLU A 45 19.86 29.37 -3.83
N HIS A 46 19.46 28.16 -4.24
CA HIS A 46 19.56 26.96 -3.41
C HIS A 46 21.03 26.56 -3.12
N ALA A 47 21.90 26.63 -4.14
CA ALA A 47 23.34 26.39 -3.98
C ALA A 47 24.03 27.44 -3.10
N ALA A 48 23.57 28.70 -3.13
CA ALA A 48 24.06 29.75 -2.22
C ALA A 48 23.65 29.49 -0.76
N GLN A 49 22.42 29.04 -0.52
CA GLN A 49 21.93 28.70 0.83
C GLN A 49 22.70 27.53 1.44
N GLN A 50 22.93 26.45 0.69
CA GLN A 50 23.72 25.30 1.15
C GLN A 50 25.17 25.69 1.50
N ARG A 51 25.81 26.53 0.68
CA ARG A 51 27.16 27.06 0.97
C ARG A 51 27.19 27.95 2.22
N ALA A 52 26.13 28.74 2.46
CA ALA A 52 26.01 29.55 3.68
C ALA A 52 25.86 28.69 4.95
N GLN A 53 25.08 27.60 4.88
CA GLN A 53 24.93 26.64 5.98
C GLN A 53 26.25 25.92 6.29
N ALA A 54 26.98 25.45 5.27
CA ALA A 54 28.30 24.83 5.44
C ALA A 54 29.36 25.80 6.00
N ALA A 55 29.29 27.09 5.67
CA ALA A 55 30.19 28.10 6.23
C ALA A 55 29.90 28.42 7.71
N ALA A 56 28.65 28.26 8.16
CA ALA A 56 28.26 28.53 9.55
C ALA A 56 28.74 27.45 10.53
N SER A 57 28.71 26.17 10.14
CA SER A 57 29.12 25.04 10.99
C SER A 57 30.64 24.97 11.26
N HIS A 58 31.46 25.72 10.51
CA HIS A 58 32.91 25.82 10.72
C HIS A 58 33.36 27.02 11.56
N ARG A 59 32.44 27.77 12.20
CA ARG A 59 32.78 28.96 13.01
C ARG A 59 32.09 29.01 14.39
N GLN A 60 32.23 27.95 15.18
CA GLN A 60 32.01 28.01 16.63
C GLN A 60 33.25 27.48 17.36
N GLY A 61 34.06 28.38 17.92
CA GLY A 61 35.37 28.05 18.49
C GLY A 61 36.24 29.26 18.83
N VAL A 62 35.67 30.31 19.43
CA VAL A 62 36.42 31.47 19.92
C VAL A 62 35.95 31.83 21.33
N TYR A 63 36.86 31.76 22.31
CA TYR A 63 36.62 32.27 23.66
C TYR A 63 36.59 33.80 23.65
N VAL A 64 35.65 34.40 24.39
CA VAL A 64 35.62 35.85 24.62
C VAL A 64 36.06 36.12 26.06
N SER A 65 37.23 36.74 26.22
CA SER A 65 37.70 37.29 27.49
C SER A 65 36.99 38.62 27.80
N ALA A 66 36.79 38.90 29.10
CA ALA A 66 36.16 40.15 29.53
C ALA A 66 37.13 41.35 29.40
N PRO A 67 36.66 42.52 28.91
CA PRO A 67 37.48 43.72 28.82
C PRO A 67 37.53 44.50 30.15
N LEU A 68 38.68 45.13 30.42
CA LEU A 68 38.86 46.07 31.54
C LEU A 68 38.30 47.48 31.20
N PRO A 69 37.98 48.33 32.20
CA PRO A 69 37.42 49.67 31.97
C PRO A 69 38.50 50.68 31.52
N GLY A 70 38.18 51.60 30.61
CA GLY A 70 39.05 52.78 30.41
C GLY A 70 38.99 53.56 29.09
N HIS A 71 38.29 53.12 28.04
CA HIS A 71 38.36 53.75 26.71
C HIS A 71 36.99 54.13 26.09
N PRO A 72 36.94 55.22 25.28
CA PRO A 72 35.68 55.83 24.86
C PRO A 72 34.97 55.06 23.73
N VAL A 73 33.64 55.04 23.81
CA VAL A 73 32.76 54.34 22.86
C VAL A 73 32.59 55.16 21.57
N LYS A 74 32.92 54.58 20.41
CA LYS A 74 32.46 55.08 19.10
C LYS A 74 31.00 54.67 18.88
N PRO A 75 30.18 55.46 18.14
CA PRO A 75 28.78 55.11 17.89
C PRO A 75 28.67 53.80 17.11
N THR A 76 28.10 52.77 17.75
CA THR A 76 27.85 51.48 17.10
C THR A 76 26.78 51.65 16.02
N ALA A 77 27.12 51.31 14.77
CA ALA A 77 26.12 51.25 13.71
C ALA A 77 25.05 50.20 14.08
N VAL A 78 23.77 50.57 13.98
CA VAL A 78 22.67 49.64 14.22
C VAL A 78 22.70 48.55 13.14
N SER A 79 23.25 47.38 13.48
CA SER A 79 23.18 46.22 12.62
C SER A 79 21.70 45.86 12.44
N LYS A 80 21.23 45.85 11.19
CA LYS A 80 19.95 45.23 10.88
C LYS A 80 20.06 43.78 11.35
N VAL A 81 19.25 43.41 12.34
CA VAL A 81 19.13 42.01 12.76
C VAL A 81 18.51 41.25 11.60
N SER A 82 19.39 40.69 10.77
CA SER A 82 19.01 39.62 9.86
C SER A 82 18.40 38.53 10.73
N LYS A 83 17.08 38.33 10.61
CA LYS A 83 16.51 37.06 11.03
C LYS A 83 17.15 36.01 10.13
N SER A 84 18.12 35.26 10.66
CA SER A 84 18.52 33.99 10.07
C SER A 84 17.23 33.22 9.76
N PRO A 85 17.09 32.60 8.57
CA PRO A 85 15.94 31.76 8.29
C PRO A 85 15.84 30.74 9.42
N ALA A 86 14.64 30.57 9.98
CA ALA A 86 14.45 29.69 11.14
C ALA A 86 14.96 28.30 10.76
N VAL A 87 15.97 27.82 11.49
CA VAL A 87 16.56 26.50 11.23
C VAL A 87 15.49 25.47 11.54
N VAL A 88 14.86 24.99 10.47
CA VAL A 88 13.79 23.99 10.57
C VAL A 88 14.41 22.74 11.21
N PRO A 89 13.88 22.26 12.35
CA PRO A 89 14.42 21.07 13.00
C PRO A 89 14.40 19.88 12.03
N GLU A 90 15.54 19.22 11.92
CA GLU A 90 15.70 17.96 11.21
C GLU A 90 14.72 16.92 11.77
N GLN A 91 14.09 16.14 10.90
CA GLN A 91 13.24 15.01 11.27
C GLN A 91 13.70 13.75 10.54
N TRP A 92 13.58 12.62 11.22
CA TRP A 92 13.84 11.30 10.67
C TRP A 92 12.50 10.62 10.38
N TYR A 93 12.31 10.21 9.14
CA TYR A 93 11.09 9.56 8.66
C TYR A 93 11.37 8.07 8.41
N THR A 94 10.53 7.21 8.97
CA THR A 94 10.37 5.82 8.54
C THR A 94 9.46 5.81 7.31
N GLY A 95 8.27 6.38 7.43
CA GLY A 95 7.24 6.30 6.40
C GLY A 95 5.83 6.50 6.95
N SER A 96 4.85 6.24 6.09
CA SER A 96 3.47 5.96 6.48
C SER A 96 3.11 4.52 6.09
N LEU A 97 2.01 3.96 6.61
CA LEU A 97 1.70 2.54 6.45
C LEU A 97 1.34 2.17 5.00
N ALA A 98 0.50 2.98 4.35
CA ALA A 98 -0.11 2.60 3.06
C ALA A 98 0.64 3.13 1.83
N SER A 99 1.53 4.11 2.00
CA SER A 99 2.11 4.86 0.89
C SER A 99 3.45 4.25 0.41
N PRO A 100 3.51 3.70 -0.82
CA PRO A 100 4.69 2.98 -1.31
C PRO A 100 5.92 3.89 -1.39
N SER A 101 7.07 3.42 -0.90
CA SER A 101 8.30 4.22 -0.84
C SER A 101 8.74 4.85 -2.17
N PRO A 102 9.36 6.04 -2.16
CA PRO A 102 9.97 6.63 -3.34
C PRO A 102 11.26 5.90 -3.74
N ALA A 103 11.64 6.07 -5.01
CA ALA A 103 12.97 5.64 -5.46
C ALA A 103 14.06 6.34 -4.61
N LEU A 104 15.03 5.55 -4.15
CA LEU A 104 16.08 5.99 -3.24
C LEU A 104 16.93 7.13 -3.85
N PRO A 105 17.41 8.09 -3.05
CA PRO A 105 17.99 9.33 -3.57
C PRO A 105 19.42 9.18 -4.12
N GLU A 106 20.18 8.21 -3.62
CA GLU A 106 21.63 8.07 -3.86
C GLU A 106 21.96 6.62 -4.23
N ALA A 107 22.92 6.42 -5.14
CA ALA A 107 23.34 5.10 -5.59
C ALA A 107 24.04 4.30 -4.49
N GLY A 108 23.86 2.98 -4.48
CA GLY A 108 24.42 2.07 -3.48
C GLY A 108 23.55 1.89 -2.23
N LEU A 109 22.64 2.82 -1.92
CA LEU A 109 21.73 2.70 -0.79
C LEU A 109 20.87 1.44 -0.85
N TRP A 110 20.73 0.77 0.29
CA TRP A 110 19.87 -0.40 0.47
C TRP A 110 18.84 -0.14 1.58
N GLY A 111 17.56 -0.13 1.22
CA GLY A 111 16.44 -0.02 2.16
C GLY A 111 15.83 -1.39 2.45
N VAL A 112 15.56 -1.68 3.73
CA VAL A 112 14.87 -2.91 4.16
C VAL A 112 13.86 -2.57 5.26
N GLU A 113 12.62 -3.00 5.08
CA GLU A 113 11.53 -2.76 6.02
C GLU A 113 10.61 -3.98 6.14
N PRO A 114 10.87 -4.89 7.11
CA PRO A 114 9.93 -5.95 7.49
C PRO A 114 8.70 -5.37 8.22
N TYR A 115 7.53 -5.49 7.58
CA TYR A 115 6.21 -5.29 8.16
C TYR A 115 5.66 -6.61 8.73
N VAL A 116 4.87 -6.48 9.80
CA VAL A 116 3.89 -7.47 10.25
C VAL A 116 2.52 -6.80 10.36
N GLY A 117 1.51 -7.41 9.72
CA GLY A 117 0.11 -6.98 9.76
C GLY A 117 -0.78 -8.07 10.34
N GLY A 118 -1.74 -7.69 11.19
CA GLY A 118 -2.84 -8.56 11.61
C GLY A 118 -4.05 -8.42 10.70
N MET A 119 -4.89 -9.45 10.62
CA MET A 119 -6.20 -9.39 9.96
C MET A 119 -7.29 -9.69 11.01
N ALA A 120 -8.04 -8.65 11.40
CA ALA A 120 -9.10 -8.74 12.40
C ALA A 120 -10.50 -8.55 11.77
N PRO A 121 -11.32 -9.61 11.64
CA PRO A 121 -12.62 -9.53 10.99
C PRO A 121 -13.63 -8.75 11.85
N HIS A 122 -14.03 -7.57 11.35
CA HIS A 122 -14.90 -6.62 12.04
C HIS A 122 -16.27 -6.50 11.35
N GLY A 123 -16.32 -6.49 10.02
CA GLY A 123 -17.55 -6.45 9.24
C GLY A 123 -17.33 -6.65 7.73
N GLU A 124 -18.37 -6.33 6.95
CA GLU A 124 -18.35 -6.25 5.49
C GLU A 124 -19.17 -5.06 4.99
N PHE A 125 -18.90 -4.60 3.78
CA PHE A 125 -19.73 -3.65 3.04
C PHE A 125 -20.46 -4.39 1.91
N ASP A 126 -21.79 -4.30 1.88
CA ASP A 126 -22.64 -4.96 0.88
C ASP A 126 -22.54 -4.28 -0.52
N PRO A 127 -23.30 -4.72 -1.55
CA PRO A 127 -23.27 -4.11 -2.88
C PRO A 127 -23.75 -2.66 -2.96
N ARG A 128 -24.42 -2.17 -1.92
CA ARG A 128 -24.91 -0.79 -1.76
C ARG A 128 -24.04 0.03 -0.80
N GLY A 129 -22.95 -0.57 -0.31
CA GLY A 129 -22.07 -0.01 0.71
C GLY A 129 -22.66 0.01 2.12
N HIS A 130 -23.73 -0.74 2.38
CA HIS A 130 -24.24 -0.89 3.74
C HIS A 130 -23.26 -1.74 4.56
N TYR A 131 -22.77 -1.17 5.66
CA TYR A 131 -21.92 -1.87 6.62
C TYR A 131 -22.73 -2.89 7.42
N THR A 132 -22.30 -4.15 7.41
CA THR A 132 -22.81 -5.22 8.27
C THR A 132 -21.71 -5.65 9.25
N ASN A 133 -21.99 -5.53 10.55
CA ASN A 133 -21.12 -6.00 11.63
C ASN A 133 -21.03 -7.54 11.60
N LYS A 134 -19.80 -8.06 11.49
CA LYS A 134 -19.46 -9.48 11.43
C LYS A 134 -18.25 -9.80 12.32
N LYS A 135 -18.21 -9.23 13.52
CA LYS A 135 -17.16 -9.51 14.52
C LYS A 135 -17.07 -11.01 14.81
N GLY A 136 -15.94 -11.62 14.42
CA GLY A 136 -15.69 -13.06 14.54
C GLY A 136 -16.15 -13.92 13.35
N ASP A 137 -17.04 -13.39 12.50
CA ASP A 137 -17.51 -14.02 11.27
C ASP A 137 -16.54 -13.73 10.11
N GLY A 138 -15.36 -14.33 10.20
CA GLY A 138 -14.32 -14.24 9.18
C GLY A 138 -13.04 -15.00 9.57
N PRO A 139 -12.03 -15.03 8.70
CA PRO A 139 -10.70 -15.48 9.10
C PRO A 139 -10.06 -14.44 10.02
N ASN A 140 -9.34 -14.93 11.02
CA ASN A 140 -8.27 -14.14 11.62
C ASN A 140 -6.98 -14.47 10.88
N GLY A 141 -6.02 -13.56 10.88
CA GLY A 141 -4.75 -13.79 10.19
C GLY A 141 -3.60 -12.95 10.70
N PHE A 142 -2.40 -13.32 10.28
CA PHE A 142 -1.29 -12.39 10.17
C PHE A 142 -0.65 -12.51 8.77
N GLN A 143 -0.10 -11.40 8.30
CA GLN A 143 0.72 -11.30 7.10
C GLN A 143 2.06 -10.70 7.49
N GLN A 144 3.12 -11.15 6.83
CA GLN A 144 4.44 -10.53 6.87
C GLN A 144 4.78 -10.12 5.44
N PHE A 145 5.38 -8.95 5.26
CA PHE A 145 6.03 -8.58 4.01
C PHE A 145 7.30 -7.78 4.30
N THR A 146 8.36 -8.03 3.55
CA THR A 146 9.59 -7.21 3.65
C THR A 146 9.71 -6.36 2.41
N LEU A 147 9.48 -5.06 2.54
CA LEU A 147 9.86 -4.10 1.52
C LEU A 147 11.40 -4.11 1.44
N THR A 148 11.93 -4.33 0.24
CA THR A 148 13.39 -4.34 0.01
C THR A 148 13.69 -3.52 -1.23
N GLU A 149 14.61 -2.56 -1.10
CA GLU A 149 14.99 -1.66 -2.18
C GLU A 149 16.51 -1.54 -2.29
N TYR A 150 17.01 -1.51 -3.52
CA TYR A 150 18.41 -1.27 -3.82
C TYR A 150 18.57 -0.20 -4.91
N SER A 151 19.38 0.82 -4.61
CA SER A 151 19.61 1.95 -5.48
C SER A 151 20.76 1.67 -6.45
N VAL A 152 20.43 1.39 -7.71
CA VAL A 152 21.42 1.11 -8.78
C VAL A 152 22.09 2.40 -9.26
N THR A 153 21.33 3.49 -9.31
CA THR A 153 21.81 4.85 -9.57
C THR A 153 21.00 5.83 -8.72
N ASN A 154 21.44 7.09 -8.60
CA ASN A 154 20.68 8.15 -7.91
C ASN A 154 19.23 8.33 -8.41
N HIS A 155 18.89 7.78 -9.58
CA HIS A 155 17.54 7.83 -10.17
C HIS A 155 16.87 6.47 -10.33
N VAL A 156 17.56 5.35 -10.16
CA VAL A 156 17.05 4.00 -10.51
C VAL A 156 17.14 3.10 -9.29
N THR A 157 15.99 2.64 -8.81
CA THR A 157 15.87 1.72 -7.66
C THR A 157 15.20 0.42 -8.11
N LEU A 158 15.74 -0.71 -7.68
CA LEU A 158 15.10 -2.02 -7.78
C LEU A 158 14.32 -2.27 -6.49
N TYR A 159 13.09 -2.75 -6.60
CA TYR A 159 12.18 -2.99 -5.47
C TYR A 159 11.65 -4.43 -5.54
N VAL A 160 11.56 -5.11 -4.38
CA VAL A 160 10.86 -6.38 -4.22
C VAL A 160 10.06 -6.41 -2.91
N LEU A 161 8.99 -7.21 -2.90
CA LEU A 161 8.10 -7.34 -1.73
C LEU A 161 7.81 -8.83 -1.38
N PRO A 162 8.84 -9.64 -1.04
CA PRO A 162 8.62 -10.99 -0.52
C PRO A 162 7.68 -10.96 0.69
N SER A 163 6.69 -11.86 0.68
CA SER A 163 5.64 -11.86 1.71
C SER A 163 5.03 -13.24 1.92
N TYR A 164 4.54 -13.47 3.14
CA TYR A 164 3.85 -14.69 3.54
C TYR A 164 2.69 -14.40 4.49
N THR A 165 1.72 -15.30 4.51
CA THR A 165 0.44 -15.14 5.21
C THR A 165 0.06 -16.42 5.95
N TYR A 166 -0.56 -16.27 7.12
CA TYR A 166 -1.17 -17.36 7.88
C TYR A 166 -2.56 -16.94 8.36
N THR A 167 -3.61 -17.68 7.98
CA THR A 167 -5.00 -17.41 8.38
C THR A 167 -5.68 -18.63 9.01
N TRP A 168 -6.66 -18.38 9.89
CA TRP A 168 -7.38 -19.41 10.65
C TRP A 168 -8.81 -18.98 11.00
N GLY A 169 -9.65 -19.93 11.40
CA GLY A 169 -11.04 -19.66 11.82
C GLY A 169 -12.03 -19.68 10.66
N ASN A 170 -12.83 -18.61 10.51
CA ASN A 170 -13.93 -18.52 9.54
C ASN A 170 -14.94 -19.69 9.62
N GLY A 171 -15.27 -20.13 10.84
CA GLY A 171 -16.14 -21.29 11.08
C GLY A 171 -15.54 -22.65 10.71
N THR A 172 -14.27 -22.72 10.29
CA THR A 172 -13.60 -23.97 9.91
C THR A 172 -12.60 -24.44 10.98
N HIS A 173 -12.43 -25.76 11.10
CA HIS A 173 -11.38 -26.37 11.95
C HIS A 173 -10.00 -26.43 11.26
N HIS A 174 -9.73 -25.53 10.30
CA HIS A 174 -8.54 -25.55 9.48
C HIS A 174 -7.89 -24.16 9.42
N SER A 175 -6.55 -24.14 9.38
CA SER A 175 -5.77 -22.97 9.00
C SER A 175 -5.25 -23.12 7.57
N SER A 176 -4.70 -22.04 7.02
CA SER A 176 -3.96 -22.06 5.76
C SER A 176 -2.66 -22.87 5.83
N GLY A 177 -2.10 -23.07 7.04
CA GLY A 177 -0.65 -23.26 7.19
C GLY A 177 0.12 -22.00 6.78
N LEU A 178 1.45 -22.02 6.81
CA LEU A 178 2.22 -20.90 6.25
C LEU A 178 2.10 -20.90 4.73
N GLN A 179 1.69 -19.79 4.13
CA GLN A 179 1.56 -19.64 2.68
C GLN A 179 2.39 -18.46 2.16
N ILE A 180 3.07 -18.65 1.03
CA ILE A 180 3.82 -17.60 0.33
C ILE A 180 2.86 -16.94 -0.67
N ASN A 181 2.80 -15.62 -0.67
CA ASN A 181 1.94 -14.86 -1.60
C ASN A 181 2.61 -14.74 -2.99
N ASP A 182 1.89 -14.23 -4.00
CA ASP A 182 2.52 -13.86 -5.28
C ASP A 182 3.63 -12.80 -5.05
N PHE A 183 4.76 -12.94 -5.74
CA PHE A 183 6.01 -12.22 -5.44
C PHE A 183 6.15 -10.94 -6.31
N PRO A 184 6.06 -9.73 -5.74
CA PRO A 184 6.18 -8.48 -6.49
C PRO A 184 7.62 -8.04 -6.69
N MET A 185 7.90 -7.52 -7.89
CA MET A 185 9.15 -6.86 -8.25
C MET A 185 8.85 -5.60 -9.09
N GLU A 186 9.61 -4.53 -8.89
CA GLU A 186 9.49 -3.26 -9.64
C GLU A 186 10.87 -2.66 -9.95
N VAL A 187 10.93 -1.86 -11.02
CA VAL A 187 11.96 -0.85 -11.24
C VAL A 187 11.30 0.51 -11.03
N LYS A 188 11.87 1.34 -10.15
CA LYS A 188 11.43 2.70 -9.86
C LYS A 188 12.40 3.71 -10.46
N TYR A 189 11.88 4.81 -11.00
CA TYR A 189 12.64 5.91 -11.60
C TYR A 189 12.27 7.26 -10.97
N ARG A 190 13.27 8.00 -10.47
CA ARG A 190 13.09 9.29 -9.78
C ARG A 190 13.30 10.49 -10.71
N ILE A 191 12.33 11.39 -10.73
CA ILE A 191 12.33 12.68 -11.41
C ILE A 191 12.33 13.80 -10.36
N GLY A 192 13.13 14.84 -10.57
CA GLY A 192 13.31 15.94 -9.61
C GLY A 192 14.24 15.62 -8.43
N PRO A 193 14.63 16.62 -7.62
CA PRO A 193 15.46 16.43 -6.44
C PRO A 193 14.66 15.76 -5.31
N ASN A 194 15.34 15.11 -4.36
CA ASN A 194 14.67 14.50 -3.21
C ASN A 194 13.85 15.54 -2.42
N TYR A 195 12.66 15.14 -1.95
CA TYR A 195 11.73 15.95 -1.15
C TYR A 195 11.20 17.28 -1.74
N SER A 196 11.54 17.69 -2.98
CA SER A 196 11.23 19.06 -3.45
C SER A 196 10.82 19.24 -4.93
N PRO A 197 9.53 18.99 -5.24
CA PRO A 197 8.88 17.73 -4.94
C PRO A 197 9.54 16.61 -5.79
N SER A 198 9.74 15.42 -5.22
CA SER A 198 10.28 14.29 -5.99
C SER A 198 9.15 13.43 -6.54
N LEU A 199 9.16 13.17 -7.85
CA LEU A 199 8.22 12.30 -8.54
C LEU A 199 8.88 10.95 -8.83
N THR A 200 8.33 9.87 -8.30
CA THR A 200 8.72 8.49 -8.63
C THR A 200 7.71 7.91 -9.63
N ILE A 201 8.20 7.25 -10.68
CA ILE A 201 7.41 6.38 -11.56
C ILE A 201 7.92 4.96 -11.39
N SER A 202 7.05 3.95 -11.28
CA SER A 202 7.45 2.54 -11.23
C SER A 202 6.75 1.67 -12.25
N ILE A 203 7.45 0.62 -12.68
CA ILE A 203 6.94 -0.44 -13.54
C ILE A 203 7.47 -1.79 -13.05
N GLY A 204 6.62 -2.83 -13.08
CA GLY A 204 6.99 -4.13 -12.52
C GLY A 204 6.01 -5.25 -12.81
N ALA A 205 6.11 -6.33 -12.03
CA ALA A 205 5.19 -7.45 -12.09
C ALA A 205 5.03 -8.17 -10.75
N ASN A 206 3.90 -8.85 -10.56
CA ASN A 206 3.78 -9.95 -9.59
C ASN A 206 4.09 -11.27 -10.32
N ALA A 207 5.01 -12.08 -9.79
CA ALA A 207 5.21 -13.45 -10.22
C ALA A 207 4.22 -14.40 -9.51
N PRO A 208 3.50 -15.27 -10.23
CA PRO A 208 2.45 -16.12 -9.66
C PRO A 208 2.99 -17.35 -8.92
N VAL A 209 3.65 -17.12 -7.78
CA VAL A 209 4.22 -18.18 -6.93
C VAL A 209 3.28 -18.63 -5.81
N GLY A 210 2.21 -17.87 -5.52
CA GLY A 210 1.27 -18.19 -4.45
C GLY A 210 0.28 -19.29 -4.83
N ARG A 211 -0.27 -19.97 -3.82
CA ARG A 211 -1.29 -21.01 -4.04
C ARG A 211 -2.63 -20.40 -4.47
N TYR A 212 -3.11 -20.80 -5.64
CA TYR A 212 -4.34 -20.26 -6.24
C TYR A 212 -5.39 -21.33 -6.60
N SER A 213 -5.00 -22.60 -6.71
CA SER A 213 -5.80 -23.68 -7.33
C SER A 213 -5.49 -25.02 -6.67
N ASN A 214 -6.43 -25.97 -6.76
CA ASN A 214 -6.44 -27.21 -5.99
C ASN A 214 -6.27 -26.96 -4.47
N LEU A 215 -7.13 -26.10 -3.94
CA LEU A 215 -7.19 -25.76 -2.52
C LEU A 215 -7.98 -26.83 -1.74
N HIS A 216 -7.54 -27.13 -0.52
CA HIS A 216 -8.23 -27.97 0.46
C HIS A 216 -9.18 -27.16 1.35
N ASN A 217 -8.88 -25.87 1.58
CA ASN A 217 -9.71 -24.91 2.28
C ASN A 217 -9.55 -23.51 1.66
N ALA A 218 -10.41 -22.55 2.02
CA ALA A 218 -10.36 -21.20 1.45
C ALA A 218 -9.13 -20.39 1.90
N GLN A 219 -8.64 -20.68 3.11
CA GLN A 219 -7.53 -20.03 3.79
C GLN A 219 -6.19 -20.24 3.06
N GLU A 220 -6.01 -21.36 2.36
CA GLU A 220 -4.82 -21.66 1.54
C GLU A 220 -4.66 -20.77 0.29
N GLY A 221 -5.69 -20.02 -0.12
CA GLY A 221 -5.70 -19.24 -1.35
C GLY A 221 -5.06 -17.85 -1.20
N VAL A 222 -3.80 -17.70 -1.60
CA VAL A 222 -3.03 -16.44 -1.45
C VAL A 222 -2.31 -15.96 -2.72
N GLY A 223 -2.40 -16.74 -3.81
CA GLY A 223 -1.90 -16.35 -5.13
C GLY A 223 -3.04 -16.18 -6.13
N THR A 224 -2.78 -15.40 -7.17
CA THR A 224 -3.67 -15.25 -8.34
C THR A 224 -3.47 -16.38 -9.34
N GLY A 225 -2.25 -16.94 -9.41
CA GLY A 225 -1.84 -17.88 -10.44
C GLY A 225 -1.59 -17.26 -11.82
N ALA A 226 -1.67 -15.93 -11.95
CA ALA A 226 -1.47 -15.17 -13.17
C ALA A 226 -0.37 -14.11 -12.97
N TRP A 227 0.41 -13.83 -14.01
CA TRP A 227 1.27 -12.65 -14.03
C TRP A 227 0.42 -11.38 -14.11
N ILE A 228 0.72 -10.45 -13.20
CA ILE A 228 0.09 -9.13 -13.09
C ILE A 228 1.17 -8.09 -13.36
N ALA A 229 0.96 -7.15 -14.29
CA ALA A 229 1.83 -5.99 -14.48
C ALA A 229 1.57 -4.99 -13.36
N ARG A 230 2.59 -4.23 -12.95
CA ARG A 230 2.49 -3.19 -11.92
C ARG A 230 2.88 -1.85 -12.53
N PHE A 231 2.09 -0.82 -12.26
CA PHE A 231 2.38 0.56 -12.64
C PHE A 231 2.18 1.46 -11.42
N GLY A 232 3.13 2.36 -11.18
CA GLY A 232 3.10 3.25 -10.03
C GLY A 232 3.48 4.67 -10.38
N VAL A 233 2.83 5.62 -9.72
CA VAL A 233 3.29 7.00 -9.61
C VAL A 233 3.16 7.46 -8.16
N GLU A 234 4.19 8.12 -7.65
CA GLU A 234 4.23 8.70 -6.31
C GLU A 234 4.89 10.08 -6.38
N THR A 235 4.36 11.05 -5.65
CA THR A 235 5.00 12.35 -5.41
C THR A 235 5.17 12.56 -3.92
N GLN A 236 6.29 13.16 -3.51
CA GLN A 236 6.50 13.58 -2.13
C GLN A 236 7.09 15.00 -2.04
N LEU A 237 6.67 15.70 -1.00
CA LEU A 237 6.92 17.12 -0.73
C LEU A 237 7.20 17.28 0.77
N VAL A 238 8.30 17.94 1.14
CA VAL A 238 8.56 18.36 2.52
C VAL A 238 8.50 19.89 2.64
N PHE A 239 7.79 20.40 3.64
CA PHE A 239 7.72 21.83 3.96
C PHE A 239 7.74 22.11 5.47
N PRO A 240 8.22 23.30 5.90
CA PRO A 240 8.16 23.71 7.29
C PRO A 240 6.76 24.22 7.68
N PHE A 241 6.23 23.73 8.79
CA PHE A 241 4.97 24.19 9.39
C PHE A 241 5.02 24.03 10.92
N PHE A 242 4.51 25.01 11.67
CA PHE A 242 4.55 25.06 13.13
C PHE A 242 5.94 24.76 13.77
N ASN A 243 7.04 25.20 13.15
CA ASN A 243 8.43 24.90 13.55
C ASN A 243 8.84 23.42 13.44
N HIS A 244 8.10 22.62 12.68
CA HIS A 244 8.37 21.21 12.39
C HIS A 244 8.46 21.00 10.88
N GLN A 245 9.13 19.95 10.42
CA GLN A 245 8.97 19.47 9.04
C GLN A 245 7.63 18.74 8.93
N GLN A 246 6.99 18.85 7.76
CA GLN A 246 5.81 18.07 7.38
C GLN A 246 6.14 17.43 6.04
N ARG A 247 5.90 16.14 5.91
CA ARG A 247 5.94 15.44 4.62
C ARG A 247 4.50 15.19 4.16
N ILE A 248 4.23 15.54 2.91
CA ILE A 248 3.02 15.13 2.20
C ILE A 248 3.45 14.21 1.07
N ARG A 249 2.77 13.07 0.95
CA ARG A 249 2.97 12.08 -0.11
C ARG A 249 1.66 11.87 -0.84
N GLY A 250 1.68 11.53 -2.11
CA GLY A 250 0.50 11.21 -2.89
C GLY A 250 0.83 10.19 -3.97
N TRP A 251 0.00 9.17 -4.14
CA TRP A 251 0.30 8.05 -5.04
C TRP A 251 -0.92 7.52 -5.78
N ALA A 252 -0.66 6.83 -6.89
CA ALA A 252 -1.59 5.93 -7.55
C ALA A 252 -0.82 4.69 -8.03
N MET A 253 -1.39 3.51 -7.83
CA MET A 253 -0.78 2.21 -8.13
C MET A 253 -1.80 1.28 -8.77
N GLU A 254 -1.56 0.90 -10.02
CA GLU A 254 -2.40 0.01 -10.82
C GLU A 254 -1.72 -1.35 -11.04
N ARG A 255 -2.51 -2.43 -11.03
CA ARG A 255 -2.03 -3.80 -11.13
C ARG A 255 -2.92 -4.58 -12.10
N GLU A 256 -2.43 -4.77 -13.33
CA GLU A 256 -3.20 -5.25 -14.49
C GLU A 256 -2.84 -6.70 -14.89
N PRO A 257 -3.78 -7.66 -14.88
CA PRO A 257 -3.52 -9.05 -15.26
C PRO A 257 -3.32 -9.24 -16.77
N PHE A 258 -2.08 -9.48 -17.21
CA PHE A 258 -1.77 -9.74 -18.63
C PHE A 258 -1.77 -11.23 -19.00
N THR A 259 -2.20 -12.11 -18.09
CA THR A 259 -2.31 -13.57 -18.33
C THR A 259 -3.55 -14.17 -17.67
N SER A 260 -3.89 -15.40 -18.06
CA SER A 260 -4.94 -16.22 -17.45
C SER A 260 -4.36 -17.54 -16.97
N THR A 261 -4.95 -18.13 -15.93
CA THR A 261 -4.42 -19.33 -15.26
C THR A 261 -5.36 -20.53 -15.38
N SER A 262 -4.85 -21.75 -15.18
CA SER A 262 -5.66 -22.98 -15.25
C SER A 262 -6.09 -23.44 -13.86
N ILE A 263 -7.39 -23.34 -13.59
CA ILE A 263 -7.99 -23.71 -12.30
C ILE A 263 -8.49 -25.16 -12.31
N ARG A 264 -8.30 -25.84 -11.17
CA ARG A 264 -8.71 -27.23 -10.93
C ARG A 264 -9.30 -27.35 -9.53
N ASN A 265 -10.37 -28.13 -9.40
CA ASN A 265 -11.11 -28.30 -8.13
C ASN A 265 -11.51 -26.92 -7.53
N ALA A 266 -11.31 -26.73 -6.23
CA ALA A 266 -11.46 -25.44 -5.57
C ALA A 266 -10.23 -24.54 -5.82
N SER A 267 -10.46 -23.24 -5.98
CA SER A 267 -9.47 -22.21 -6.30
C SER A 267 -9.91 -20.86 -5.73
N VAL A 268 -9.02 -19.86 -5.75
CA VAL A 268 -9.36 -18.47 -5.34
C VAL A 268 -10.50 -17.86 -6.18
N TYR A 269 -10.76 -18.39 -7.37
CA TYR A 269 -11.77 -17.90 -8.30
C TYR A 269 -13.18 -18.43 -8.01
N ASN A 270 -13.30 -19.73 -7.76
CA ASN A 270 -14.58 -20.43 -7.60
C ASN A 270 -14.91 -20.82 -6.14
N GLY A 271 -13.94 -20.70 -5.23
CA GLY A 271 -14.11 -20.99 -3.81
C GLY A 271 -14.21 -22.48 -3.49
N MET A 272 -14.71 -22.78 -2.29
CA MET A 272 -14.85 -24.16 -1.79
C MET A 272 -16.19 -24.80 -2.14
N SER A 273 -17.26 -24.00 -2.12
CA SER A 273 -18.66 -24.44 -2.26
C SER A 273 -19.18 -24.23 -3.68
N ASN A 274 -19.74 -25.28 -4.28
CA ASN A 274 -20.33 -25.27 -5.61
C ASN A 274 -21.83 -24.87 -5.56
N PRO A 275 -22.27 -23.84 -6.29
CA PRO A 275 -23.67 -23.40 -6.28
C PRO A 275 -24.68 -24.43 -6.81
N PHE A 276 -24.27 -25.45 -7.58
CA PHE A 276 -25.20 -26.45 -8.13
C PHE A 276 -25.73 -27.46 -7.09
N ASN A 277 -24.99 -27.72 -6.01
CA ASN A 277 -25.31 -28.78 -5.06
C ASN A 277 -24.86 -28.51 -3.60
N GLY A 278 -24.23 -27.36 -3.32
CA GLY A 278 -23.62 -27.06 -2.01
C GLY A 278 -22.38 -27.89 -1.68
N GLY A 279 -21.92 -28.75 -2.60
CA GLY A 279 -20.77 -29.63 -2.43
C GLY A 279 -19.44 -29.01 -2.85
N SER A 280 -18.38 -29.80 -2.84
CA SER A 280 -17.05 -29.36 -3.29
C SER A 280 -16.95 -29.32 -4.82
N TRP A 281 -16.15 -28.39 -5.36
CA TRP A 281 -15.77 -28.28 -6.78
C TRP A 281 -14.94 -29.45 -7.35
N LYS A 282 -14.84 -30.59 -6.66
CA LYS A 282 -14.01 -31.74 -7.03
C LYS A 282 -14.34 -32.28 -8.43
N GLY A 283 -13.35 -32.30 -9.33
CA GLY A 283 -13.47 -32.66 -10.75
C GLY A 283 -13.58 -31.46 -11.69
N PHE A 284 -13.80 -30.24 -11.19
CA PHE A 284 -13.82 -29.03 -12.01
C PHE A 284 -12.47 -28.75 -12.67
N ARG A 285 -12.50 -28.32 -13.93
CA ARG A 285 -11.35 -27.78 -14.67
C ARG A 285 -11.78 -26.58 -15.50
N GLY A 286 -10.99 -25.52 -15.48
CA GLY A 286 -11.31 -24.28 -16.18
C GLY A 286 -10.12 -23.33 -16.32
N THR A 287 -10.44 -22.10 -16.66
CA THR A 287 -9.54 -20.95 -16.64
C THR A 287 -10.05 -19.89 -15.67
N GLY A 288 -9.12 -19.26 -14.95
CA GLY A 288 -9.35 -18.06 -14.17
C GLY A 288 -8.58 -16.88 -14.78
N HIS A 289 -9.16 -15.69 -14.73
CA HIS A 289 -8.51 -14.44 -15.12
C HIS A 289 -8.86 -13.39 -14.04
N PRO A 290 -7.87 -12.81 -13.34
CA PRO A 290 -8.16 -11.82 -12.29
C PRO A 290 -8.78 -10.54 -12.88
N GLY A 291 -9.31 -9.67 -12.03
CA GLY A 291 -9.54 -8.27 -12.38
C GLY A 291 -8.29 -7.42 -12.18
N ALA A 292 -8.21 -6.29 -12.90
CA ALA A 292 -7.37 -5.15 -12.54
C ALA A 292 -7.61 -4.73 -11.09
N PHE A 293 -6.58 -4.35 -10.33
CA PHE A 293 -6.75 -3.86 -8.97
C PHE A 293 -5.73 -2.78 -8.61
N GLY A 294 -6.08 -1.88 -7.70
CA GLY A 294 -5.27 -0.70 -7.44
C GLY A 294 -5.51 -0.03 -6.10
N ASN A 295 -4.67 0.97 -5.83
CA ASN A 295 -4.89 1.91 -4.74
C ASN A 295 -4.28 3.29 -5.04
N GLU A 296 -4.93 4.32 -4.53
CA GLU A 296 -4.53 5.73 -4.70
C GLU A 296 -4.86 6.53 -3.44
N GLY A 297 -4.03 7.51 -3.09
CA GLY A 297 -4.18 8.19 -1.81
C GLY A 297 -3.21 9.34 -1.57
N VAL A 298 -3.34 9.92 -0.37
CA VAL A 298 -2.49 10.98 0.16
C VAL A 298 -2.09 10.63 1.59
N SER A 299 -0.84 10.90 1.95
CA SER A 299 -0.30 10.76 3.30
C SER A 299 0.11 12.11 3.85
N TRP A 300 -0.03 12.25 5.17
CA TRP A 300 0.63 13.29 5.95
C TRP A 300 1.49 12.66 7.04
N GLU A 301 2.72 13.16 7.18
CA GLU A 301 3.66 12.76 8.24
C GLU A 301 4.22 14.04 8.90
N GLY A 302 4.02 14.20 10.21
CA GLY A 302 4.41 15.40 10.96
C GLY A 302 5.15 15.07 12.25
N GLY A 303 6.39 15.52 12.36
CA GLY A 303 7.22 15.28 13.54
C GLY A 303 6.87 16.14 14.74
N LEU A 304 6.63 15.49 15.88
CA LEU A 304 6.54 16.08 17.22
C LEU A 304 7.94 16.41 17.77
N THR A 305 8.94 15.60 17.42
CA THR A 305 10.37 15.82 17.70
C THR A 305 11.20 15.38 16.49
N ARG A 306 12.54 15.36 16.58
CA ARG A 306 13.42 14.79 15.54
C ARG A 306 13.15 13.30 15.27
N GLY A 307 12.74 12.56 16.29
CA GLY A 307 12.58 11.10 16.25
C GLY A 307 11.18 10.58 16.63
N TRP A 308 10.19 11.45 16.83
CA TRP A 308 8.79 11.06 17.08
C TRP A 308 7.90 11.77 16.08
N LEU A 309 7.21 11.02 15.22
CA LEU A 309 6.33 11.54 14.18
C LEU A 309 4.94 10.90 14.29
N LEU A 310 3.93 11.61 13.78
CA LEU A 310 2.59 11.07 13.54
C LEU A 310 2.39 10.96 12.03
N ALA A 311 1.84 9.83 11.59
CA ALA A 311 1.50 9.58 10.20
C ALA A 311 0.00 9.32 10.03
N LEU A 312 -0.57 9.73 8.90
CA LEU A 312 -1.96 9.48 8.52
C LEU A 312 -2.06 9.27 7.01
N ASP A 313 -2.48 8.07 6.60
CA ASP A 313 -2.86 7.79 5.21
C ASP A 313 -4.37 7.95 5.01
N LEU A 314 -4.75 8.59 3.91
CA LEU A 314 -6.12 8.72 3.41
C LEU A 314 -6.14 8.18 1.97
N TYR A 315 -6.72 6.99 1.77
CA TYR A 315 -6.57 6.29 0.49
C TYR A 315 -7.78 5.44 0.09
N HIS A 316 -7.91 5.18 -1.20
CA HIS A 316 -8.90 4.28 -1.76
C HIS A 316 -8.21 3.02 -2.30
N THR A 317 -8.91 1.89 -2.22
CA THR A 317 -8.49 0.58 -2.71
C THR A 317 -9.59 0.00 -3.58
N TRP A 318 -9.24 -0.62 -4.69
CA TRP A 318 -10.23 -1.13 -5.63
C TRP A 318 -9.81 -2.42 -6.35
N SER A 319 -10.80 -3.16 -6.83
CA SER A 319 -10.65 -4.37 -7.63
C SER A 319 -11.77 -4.51 -8.66
N ALA A 320 -11.40 -4.79 -9.89
CA ALA A 320 -12.30 -5.08 -10.98
C ALA A 320 -12.76 -6.55 -10.98
N GLY A 321 -13.75 -6.82 -11.83
CA GLY A 321 -14.41 -8.12 -11.88
C GLY A 321 -13.54 -9.27 -12.38
N THR A 322 -13.03 -10.05 -11.43
CA THR A 322 -12.41 -11.37 -11.66
C THR A 322 -13.38 -12.31 -12.36
N GLN A 323 -12.85 -13.10 -13.29
CA GLN A 323 -13.61 -13.96 -14.19
C GLN A 323 -13.11 -15.40 -14.10
N TYR A 324 -14.02 -16.37 -14.17
CA TYR A 324 -13.65 -17.76 -14.35
C TYR A 324 -14.69 -18.55 -15.14
N GLY A 325 -14.22 -19.54 -15.90
CA GLY A 325 -15.07 -20.42 -16.67
C GLY A 325 -14.47 -21.82 -16.81
N GLY A 326 -15.31 -22.85 -16.88
CA GLY A 326 -14.85 -24.23 -16.91
C GLY A 326 -15.98 -25.26 -16.87
N ARG A 327 -15.62 -26.53 -16.70
CA ARG A 327 -16.56 -27.65 -16.68
C ARG A 327 -16.13 -28.73 -15.69
N PHE A 328 -17.09 -29.52 -15.22
CA PHE A 328 -16.80 -30.74 -14.46
C PHE A 328 -16.29 -31.85 -15.38
N THR A 329 -15.17 -32.46 -15.00
CA THR A 329 -14.46 -33.51 -15.73
C THR A 329 -14.21 -34.71 -14.82
N GLY A 330 -14.50 -35.92 -15.32
CA GLY A 330 -14.38 -37.16 -14.54
C GLY A 330 -15.37 -38.22 -15.03
N ASP A 331 -15.41 -39.33 -14.30
CA ASP A 331 -16.39 -40.40 -14.51
C ASP A 331 -17.84 -39.86 -14.40
N VAL A 332 -18.63 -40.11 -15.43
CA VAL A 332 -20.03 -39.70 -15.57
C VAL A 332 -20.92 -40.33 -14.51
N ALA A 333 -20.64 -41.55 -14.05
CA ALA A 333 -21.38 -42.19 -12.95
C ALA A 333 -21.09 -41.47 -11.62
N ARG A 334 -19.80 -41.28 -11.30
CA ARG A 334 -19.35 -40.56 -10.11
C ARG A 334 -19.80 -39.09 -10.04
N LEU A 335 -19.85 -38.40 -11.18
CA LEU A 335 -20.34 -37.02 -11.23
C LEU A 335 -21.86 -36.98 -10.96
N ARG A 336 -22.65 -37.88 -11.57
CA ARG A 336 -24.09 -38.00 -11.26
C ARG A 336 -24.35 -38.36 -9.80
N SER A 337 -23.58 -39.27 -9.20
CA SER A 337 -23.74 -39.65 -7.78
C SER A 337 -23.38 -38.51 -6.80
N LEU A 338 -22.71 -37.46 -7.27
CA LEU A 338 -22.45 -36.23 -6.50
C LEU A 338 -23.46 -35.11 -6.83
N GLY A 339 -24.45 -35.35 -7.69
CA GLY A 339 -25.34 -34.30 -8.22
C GLY A 339 -24.62 -33.28 -9.11
N LEU A 340 -23.44 -33.59 -9.63
CA LEU A 340 -22.64 -32.69 -10.44
C LEU A 340 -23.03 -32.78 -11.93
N PRO A 341 -23.34 -31.65 -12.59
CA PRO A 341 -23.87 -31.66 -13.95
C PRO A 341 -22.75 -31.92 -14.97
N THR A 342 -22.77 -33.12 -15.56
CA THR A 342 -21.66 -33.66 -16.39
C THR A 342 -21.45 -32.87 -17.68
N GLY A 343 -20.26 -32.30 -17.85
CA GLY A 343 -19.90 -31.54 -19.05
C GLY A 343 -20.49 -30.13 -19.15
N HIS A 344 -21.29 -29.69 -18.17
CA HIS A 344 -21.85 -28.34 -18.16
C HIS A 344 -20.74 -27.29 -18.04
N VAL A 345 -20.87 -26.23 -18.83
CA VAL A 345 -19.99 -25.07 -18.76
C VAL A 345 -20.55 -24.12 -17.70
N HIS A 346 -19.77 -23.88 -16.66
CA HIS A 346 -19.98 -22.79 -15.72
C HIS A 346 -19.14 -21.60 -16.17
N SER A 347 -19.68 -20.39 -16.09
CA SER A 347 -18.96 -19.14 -16.31
C SER A 347 -19.49 -18.09 -15.34
N HIS A 348 -18.59 -17.34 -14.73
CA HIS A 348 -18.93 -16.31 -13.75
C HIS A 348 -17.97 -15.13 -13.84
N LYS A 349 -18.52 -13.93 -13.72
CA LYS A 349 -17.79 -12.69 -13.51
C LYS A 349 -18.28 -12.08 -12.21
N THR A 350 -17.35 -11.85 -11.28
CA THR A 350 -17.64 -11.03 -10.10
C THR A 350 -17.68 -9.54 -10.52
N PRO A 351 -18.40 -8.64 -9.82
CA PRO A 351 -18.47 -7.21 -10.15
C PRO A 351 -17.20 -6.44 -9.76
N TRP A 352 -17.29 -5.12 -9.65
CA TRP A 352 -16.28 -4.25 -9.04
C TRP A 352 -16.40 -4.26 -7.49
N SER A 353 -15.31 -4.10 -6.75
CA SER A 353 -15.29 -3.85 -5.31
C SER A 353 -14.26 -2.77 -4.92
N GLY A 354 -14.45 -2.15 -3.77
CA GLY A 354 -13.53 -1.13 -3.28
C GLY A 354 -13.86 -0.59 -1.89
N ALA A 355 -12.89 0.08 -1.27
CA ALA A 355 -13.04 0.76 0.01
C ALA A 355 -12.14 2.00 0.12
N PHE A 356 -12.67 3.06 0.70
CA PHE A 356 -11.90 4.16 1.26
C PHE A 356 -11.45 3.80 2.68
N ARG A 357 -10.18 4.05 2.96
CA ARG A 357 -9.42 3.56 4.10
C ARG A 357 -8.63 4.70 4.74
N VAL A 358 -8.47 4.62 6.05
CA VAL A 358 -7.76 5.61 6.86
C VAL A 358 -6.81 4.87 7.79
N ALA A 359 -5.51 5.15 7.69
CA ALA A 359 -4.48 4.50 8.48
C ALA A 359 -3.70 5.52 9.33
N PRO A 360 -4.12 5.80 10.58
CA PRO A 360 -3.32 6.53 11.54
C PRO A 360 -2.18 5.65 12.09
N ALA A 361 -1.00 6.24 12.25
CA ALA A 361 0.17 5.60 12.81
C ALA A 361 1.06 6.57 13.61
N ILE A 362 1.98 6.00 14.39
CA ILE A 362 3.04 6.70 15.10
C ILE A 362 4.39 6.10 14.71
N GLU A 363 5.38 6.95 14.47
CA GLU A 363 6.75 6.54 14.17
C GLU A 363 7.68 6.89 15.34
N TYR A 364 8.62 5.99 15.63
CA TYR A 364 9.79 6.28 16.45
C TYR A 364 11.08 5.98 15.70
N ASN A 365 11.87 7.02 15.44
CA ASN A 365 13.14 6.97 14.72
C ASN A 365 14.28 7.28 15.70
N TRP A 366 15.21 6.34 15.88
CA TRP A 366 16.36 6.50 16.79
C TRP A 366 17.65 6.90 16.07
N SER A 367 17.68 6.84 14.73
CA SER A 367 18.67 7.53 13.91
C SER A 367 18.07 7.88 12.54
N GLY A 368 18.77 8.69 11.73
CA GLY A 368 18.36 8.96 10.34
C GLY A 368 18.42 7.74 9.41
N SER A 369 18.96 6.61 9.88
CA SER A 369 19.01 5.32 9.17
C SER A 369 18.05 4.28 9.74
N TRP A 370 17.44 4.52 10.90
CA TRP A 370 16.68 3.49 11.63
C TRP A 370 15.45 4.06 12.34
N GLY A 371 14.30 3.41 12.12
CA GLY A 371 13.08 3.68 12.85
C GLY A 371 12.10 2.52 12.84
N ALA A 372 10.95 2.74 13.46
CA ALA A 372 9.83 1.82 13.48
C ALA A 372 8.51 2.60 13.42
N ILE A 373 7.53 2.03 12.73
CA ILE A 373 6.17 2.56 12.63
C ILE A 373 5.18 1.54 13.22
N ALA A 374 4.12 2.01 13.87
CA ALA A 374 2.99 1.18 14.27
C ALA A 374 1.66 1.96 14.15
N GLY A 375 0.61 1.28 13.70
CA GLY A 375 -0.71 1.87 13.54
C GLY A 375 -1.78 0.84 13.18
N CYS A 376 -2.86 1.30 12.54
CA CYS A 376 -3.94 0.43 12.10
C CYS A 376 -4.64 1.01 10.88
N ASP A 377 -4.72 0.24 9.80
CA ASP A 377 -5.50 0.57 8.62
C ASP A 377 -6.98 0.18 8.82
N ILE A 378 -7.86 1.17 8.63
CA ILE A 378 -9.29 1.13 8.95
C ILE A 378 -10.11 1.43 7.69
N PRO A 379 -10.86 0.46 7.13
CA PRO A 379 -11.80 0.73 6.05
C PRO A 379 -13.07 1.39 6.59
N VAL A 380 -13.38 2.60 6.10
CA VAL A 380 -14.43 3.46 6.65
C VAL A 380 -15.72 3.39 5.86
N VAL A 381 -15.60 3.29 4.54
CA VAL A 381 -16.71 3.07 3.59
C VAL A 381 -16.20 2.26 2.42
N GLY A 382 -17.04 1.41 1.85
CA GLY A 382 -16.70 0.61 0.67
C GLY A 382 -17.94 -0.07 0.13
N HIS A 383 -17.75 -1.04 -0.77
CA HIS A 383 -18.82 -1.93 -1.24
C HIS A 383 -18.23 -3.25 -1.74
N ASN A 384 -19.03 -4.31 -1.70
CA ASN A 384 -18.65 -5.68 -2.10
C ASN A 384 -17.39 -6.23 -1.39
N THR A 385 -16.96 -5.70 -0.25
CA THR A 385 -15.63 -5.95 0.33
C THR A 385 -15.65 -6.11 1.86
N SER A 386 -14.58 -6.67 2.42
CA SER A 386 -14.45 -6.85 3.88
C SER A 386 -14.08 -5.53 4.56
N ALA A 387 -14.72 -5.26 5.69
CA ALA A 387 -14.40 -4.16 6.59
C ALA A 387 -13.44 -4.62 7.72
N ALA A 388 -12.50 -5.53 7.42
CA ALA A 388 -11.51 -5.99 8.38
C ALA A 388 -10.54 -4.86 8.78
N LEU A 389 -10.18 -4.83 10.06
CA LEU A 389 -9.16 -3.92 10.60
C LEU A 389 -7.78 -4.56 10.42
N THR A 390 -6.80 -3.75 9.99
CA THR A 390 -5.43 -4.20 9.72
C THR A 390 -4.45 -3.49 10.67
N PRO A 391 -4.25 -3.97 11.91
CA PRO A 391 -3.20 -3.45 12.77
C PRO A 391 -1.83 -3.82 12.19
N GLU A 392 -0.94 -2.83 12.02
CA GLU A 392 0.34 -2.99 11.31
C GLU A 392 1.49 -2.37 12.10
N ALA A 393 2.66 -3.00 12.00
CA ALA A 393 3.92 -2.45 12.53
C ALA A 393 5.11 -2.89 11.68
N ALA A 394 6.12 -2.02 11.56
CA ALA A 394 7.35 -2.30 10.81
C ALA A 394 8.59 -1.70 11.48
N VAL A 395 9.76 -2.18 11.06
CA VAL A 395 11.08 -1.62 11.42
C VAL A 395 11.83 -1.30 10.13
N PHE A 396 12.18 -0.04 9.92
CA PHE A 396 12.91 0.43 8.74
C PHE A 396 14.41 0.55 9.03
N TYR A 397 15.22 0.12 8.06
CA TYR A 397 16.66 0.31 8.03
C TYR A 397 17.13 0.71 6.63
N VAL A 398 17.99 1.74 6.54
CA VAL A 398 18.71 2.12 5.31
C VAL A 398 20.20 2.30 5.56
N PHE A 399 21.02 1.77 4.65
CA PHE A 399 22.49 1.75 4.72
C PHE A 399 23.15 1.84 3.34
#